data_AF-A0A199UWC2-F1
#
_entry.id   AF-A0A199UWC2-F1
#
_cell.length_a   1.000
_cell.length_b   1.000
_cell.length_c   1.000
_cell.angle_alpha   90.00
_cell.angle_beta   90.00
_cell.angle_gamma   90.00
#
_symmetry.space_group_name_H-M   'P 1'
#
loop_
_entity.id
_entity.type
_entity.pdbx_description
1 polymer ?
#
loop_
_entity_poly.entity_id
_entity_poly.type
_entity_poly.pdbx_seq_one_letter_code
_entity_poly.pdbx_strand_id
1 'polypeptide(L)'
;MHIISNPGIGIIQKNESEHRRKEIEVCVKKATEYIEKEQFGSWGICYTYETWFNIEGLVAAGKSYNNSTSIRKACEFLLSKQLRTGGWGESHLSSINKVYTNLDGEKSNLVNTSWAMLGLMKAGQVSLEFKQ
;
A
#
# COMPACT_ATOMS: atom_id res chain seq x y z
N MET A 1 5.46 20.90 5.85
CA MET A 1 5.50 19.44 5.94
C MET A 1 4.61 18.88 4.81
N HIS A 2 5.11 18.93 3.57
CA HIS A 2 4.42 18.46 2.34
C HIS A 2 5.34 17.48 1.62
N ILE A 3 5.47 16.29 2.19
CA ILE A 3 6.21 15.17 1.61
C ILE A 3 5.43 13.99 2.19
N ILE A 4 4.71 13.12 1.48
CA ILE A 4 5.03 12.43 0.24
C ILE A 4 3.67 12.15 -0.43
N SER A 5 3.15 13.03 -1.29
CA SER A 5 1.99 12.72 -2.14
C SER A 5 2.54 12.17 -3.44
N ASN A 6 2.26 10.91 -3.80
CA ASN A 6 2.66 10.38 -5.09
C ASN A 6 2.08 11.29 -6.20
N PRO A 7 2.91 12.01 -6.98
CA PRO A 7 2.45 13.10 -7.83
C PRO A 7 1.82 12.63 -9.14
N GLY A 8 1.99 11.38 -9.57
CA GLY A 8 1.64 10.96 -10.95
C GLY A 8 0.19 11.21 -11.36
N ILE A 9 -0.76 10.45 -10.80
CA ILE A 9 -2.17 10.48 -11.25
C ILE A 9 -2.88 11.75 -10.75
N GLY A 10 -2.59 12.17 -9.51
CA GLY A 10 -3.21 13.36 -8.91
C GLY A 10 -2.80 14.67 -9.58
N ILE A 11 -1.55 14.80 -10.06
CA ILE A 11 -1.13 16.00 -10.82
C ILE A 11 -1.72 15.98 -12.22
N ILE A 12 -1.78 14.83 -12.89
CA ILE A 12 -2.39 14.71 -14.23
C ILE A 12 -3.86 15.15 -14.19
N GLN A 13 -4.63 14.69 -13.20
CA GLN A 13 -6.03 15.13 -13.02
C GLN A 13 -6.17 16.63 -12.70
N LYS A 14 -5.18 17.22 -12.02
CA LYS A 14 -5.24 18.62 -11.56
C LYS A 14 -4.79 19.61 -12.62
N ASN A 15 -3.90 19.21 -13.54
CA ASN A 15 -3.35 20.07 -14.60
C ASN A 15 -4.01 19.89 -15.98
N GLU A 16 -4.67 18.76 -16.27
CA GLU A 16 -5.39 18.55 -17.54
C GLU A 16 -6.90 18.50 -17.31
N SER A 17 -7.51 19.66 -17.09
CA SER A 17 -8.92 19.74 -16.70
C SER A 17 -9.94 19.45 -17.81
N GLU A 18 -9.57 18.88 -18.96
CA GLU A 18 -10.55 18.46 -19.99
C GLU A 18 -10.04 17.29 -20.84
N HIS A 19 -8.72 17.09 -20.98
CA HIS A 19 -8.18 16.06 -21.87
C HIS A 19 -8.35 14.65 -21.28
N ARG A 20 -9.19 13.83 -21.93
CA ARG A 20 -9.39 12.40 -21.64
C ARG A 20 -9.77 12.05 -20.19
N ARG A 21 -10.38 12.99 -19.45
CA ARG A 21 -10.87 12.76 -18.07
C ARG A 21 -11.70 11.47 -17.93
N LYS A 22 -12.63 11.23 -18.85
CA LYS A 22 -13.49 10.02 -18.85
C LYS A 22 -12.67 8.73 -19.03
N GLU A 23 -11.65 8.74 -19.89
CA GLU A 23 -10.78 7.58 -20.08
C GLU A 23 -9.91 7.34 -18.85
N ILE A 24 -9.40 8.41 -18.23
CA ILE A 24 -8.63 8.34 -16.98
C ILE A 24 -9.49 7.76 -15.85
N GLU A 25 -10.73 8.23 -15.70
CA GLU A 25 -11.68 7.71 -14.70
C GLU A 25 -11.98 6.21 -14.92
N VAL A 26 -12.20 5.80 -16.16
CA VAL A 26 -12.41 4.38 -16.51
C VAL A 26 -11.16 3.55 -16.20
N CYS A 27 -9.96 4.06 -16.51
CA CYS A 27 -8.70 3.39 -16.20
C CYS A 27 -8.48 3.25 -14.68
N VAL A 28 -8.72 4.31 -13.90
CA VAL A 28 -8.62 4.29 -12.43
C VAL A 28 -9.63 3.30 -11.84
N LYS A 29 -10.85 3.26 -12.36
CA LYS A 29 -11.87 2.29 -11.92
C LYS A 29 -11.45 0.85 -12.19
N LYS A 30 -11.00 0.55 -13.41
CA LYS A 30 -10.50 -0.79 -13.77
C LYS A 30 -9.28 -1.20 -12.94
N ALA A 31 -8.35 -0.28 -12.70
CA ALA A 31 -7.18 -0.53 -11.85
C ALA A 31 -7.59 -0.80 -10.39
N THR A 32 -8.55 -0.05 -9.87
CA THR A 32 -9.10 -0.26 -8.52
C THR A 32 -9.76 -1.64 -8.40
N GLU A 33 -10.62 -2.00 -9.35
CA GLU A 33 -11.27 -3.33 -9.38
C GLU A 33 -10.24 -4.46 -9.50
N TYR A 34 -9.17 -4.24 -10.26
CA TYR A 34 -8.06 -5.18 -10.38
C TYR A 34 -7.32 -5.37 -9.06
N ILE A 35 -6.93 -4.28 -8.39
CA ILE A 35 -6.26 -4.31 -7.07
C ILE A 35 -7.15 -4.93 -6.00
N GLU A 36 -8.47 -4.69 -6.04
CA GLU A 36 -9.41 -5.29 -5.10
C GLU A 36 -9.63 -6.80 -5.36
N LYS A 37 -9.43 -7.27 -6.60
CA LYS A 37 -9.58 -8.68 -7.00
C LYS A 37 -8.30 -9.49 -6.79
N GLU A 38 -7.15 -8.91 -7.05
CA GLU A 38 -5.86 -9.58 -6.91
C GLU A 38 -5.48 -9.68 -5.42
N GLN A 39 -5.20 -10.89 -4.95
CA GLN A 39 -4.70 -11.07 -3.59
C GLN A 39 -3.20 -10.75 -3.54
N PHE A 40 -2.79 -9.99 -2.52
CA PHE A 40 -1.42 -9.50 -2.31
C PHE A 40 -0.35 -10.56 -2.64
N GLY A 41 0.66 -10.20 -3.44
CA GLY A 41 1.85 -11.01 -3.71
C GLY A 41 2.10 -11.45 -5.16
N SER A 42 1.37 -10.89 -6.14
CA SER A 42 1.47 -11.32 -7.54
C SER A 42 2.31 -10.40 -8.44
N TRP A 43 2.57 -9.13 -8.05
CA TRP A 43 3.07 -8.13 -9.01
C TRP A 43 4.25 -7.27 -8.51
N GLY A 44 4.74 -7.47 -7.28
CA GLY A 44 5.90 -6.75 -6.74
C GLY A 44 6.82 -7.59 -5.87
N ILE A 45 8.13 -7.43 -6.07
CA ILE A 45 9.16 -7.82 -5.11
C ILE A 45 9.26 -6.68 -4.07
N CYS A 46 8.88 -6.84 -2.81
CA CYS A 46 8.16 -7.95 -2.15
C CYS A 46 6.83 -7.44 -1.53
N TYR A 47 6.07 -8.27 -0.80
CA TYR A 47 4.70 -7.96 -0.32
C TYR A 47 4.58 -6.63 0.41
N THR A 48 5.59 -6.24 1.18
CA THR A 48 5.62 -4.92 1.85
C THR A 48 5.56 -3.75 0.87
N TYR A 49 6.31 -3.85 -0.23
CA TYR A 49 6.29 -2.86 -1.32
C TYR A 49 4.96 -2.88 -2.08
N GLU A 50 4.49 -4.07 -2.46
CA GLU A 50 3.23 -4.23 -3.19
C GLU A 50 2.05 -3.69 -2.38
N THR A 51 2.02 -3.97 -1.07
CA THR A 51 0.96 -3.52 -0.18
C THR A 51 0.95 -1.99 -0.06
N TRP A 52 2.12 -1.35 0.05
CA TRP A 52 2.21 0.11 0.05
C TRP A 52 1.68 0.71 -1.26
N PHE A 53 2.10 0.16 -2.40
CA PHE A 53 1.67 0.66 -3.71
C PHE A 53 0.16 0.49 -3.93
N ASN A 54 -0.41 -0.65 -3.52
CA ASN A 54 -1.84 -0.92 -3.58
C ASN A 54 -2.62 0.07 -2.69
N ILE A 55 -2.16 0.33 -1.47
CA ILE A 55 -2.78 1.33 -0.59
C ILE A 55 -2.73 2.72 -1.23
N GLU A 56 -1.58 3.15 -1.76
CA GLU A 56 -1.46 4.45 -2.44
C GLU A 56 -2.40 4.56 -3.65
N GLY A 57 -2.49 3.51 -4.46
CA GLY A 57 -3.39 3.48 -5.62
C GLY A 57 -4.86 3.57 -5.23
N LEU A 58 -5.27 2.82 -4.21
CA LEU A 58 -6.63 2.86 -3.67
C LEU A 58 -6.94 4.23 -3.05
N VAL A 59 -6.01 4.83 -2.31
CA VAL A 59 -6.15 6.17 -1.74
C VAL A 59 -6.26 7.23 -2.83
N ALA A 60 -5.45 7.14 -3.89
CA ALA A 60 -5.55 8.02 -5.05
C ALA A 60 -6.90 7.88 -5.80
N ALA A 61 -7.54 6.71 -5.73
CA ALA A 61 -8.89 6.47 -6.24
C ALA A 61 -10.01 6.92 -5.27
N GLY A 62 -9.68 7.60 -4.17
CA GLY A 62 -10.64 8.09 -3.18
C GLY A 62 -11.08 7.05 -2.14
N LYS A 63 -10.41 5.90 -2.08
CA LYS A 63 -10.64 4.90 -1.04
C LYS A 63 -9.91 5.30 0.25
N SER A 64 -10.39 4.82 1.38
CA SER A 64 -9.83 5.03 2.72
C SER A 64 -10.09 3.80 3.59
N TYR A 65 -9.45 3.75 4.76
CA TYR A 65 -9.69 2.68 5.74
C TYR A 65 -11.19 2.50 6.09
N ASN A 66 -11.95 3.60 6.11
CA ASN A 66 -13.38 3.55 6.47
C ASN A 66 -14.26 2.96 5.35
N ASN A 67 -13.94 3.27 4.08
CA ASN A 67 -14.80 2.94 2.95
C ASN A 67 -14.33 1.74 2.11
N SER A 68 -13.14 1.18 2.39
CA SER A 68 -12.58 0.06 1.63
C SER A 68 -12.14 -1.08 2.53
N THR A 69 -12.79 -2.23 2.36
CA THR A 69 -12.38 -3.48 3.01
C THR A 69 -10.99 -3.94 2.54
N SER A 70 -10.60 -3.62 1.30
CA SER A 70 -9.28 -3.96 0.77
C SER A 70 -8.16 -3.20 1.46
N ILE A 71 -8.35 -1.90 1.75
CA ILE A 71 -7.41 -1.12 2.56
C ILE A 71 -7.31 -1.68 3.98
N ARG A 72 -8.43 -2.07 4.60
CA ARG A 72 -8.42 -2.68 5.94
C ARG A 72 -7.62 -3.98 5.97
N LYS A 73 -7.89 -4.88 5.02
CA LYS A 73 -7.16 -6.15 4.86
C LYS A 73 -5.66 -5.91 4.61
N ALA A 74 -5.30 -4.90 3.83
CA ALA A 74 -3.92 -4.51 3.60
C ALA A 74 -3.21 -4.09 4.91
N CYS A 75 -3.89 -3.27 5.72
CA CYS A 75 -3.37 -2.82 7.02
C CYS A 75 -3.24 -3.99 7.99
N GLU A 76 -4.27 -4.83 8.10
CA GLU A 76 -4.28 -6.02 8.94
C GLU A 76 -3.16 -6.99 8.54
N PHE A 77 -2.93 -7.17 7.23
CA PHE A 77 -1.81 -7.97 6.72
C PHE A 77 -0.48 -7.40 7.20
N LEU A 78 -0.22 -6.10 7.03
CA LEU A 78 1.01 -5.48 7.50
C LEU A 78 1.18 -5.65 9.02
N LEU A 79 0.17 -5.30 9.81
CA LEU A 79 0.20 -5.43 11.27
C LEU A 79 0.45 -6.87 11.72
N SER A 80 -0.14 -7.87 11.04
CA SER A 80 0.10 -9.29 11.34
C SER A 80 1.55 -9.76 11.11
N LYS A 81 2.34 -8.99 10.35
CA LYS A 81 3.75 -9.28 10.03
C LYS A 81 4.73 -8.38 10.75
N GLN A 82 4.25 -7.50 11.63
CA GLN A 82 5.12 -6.66 12.45
C GLN A 82 5.92 -7.54 13.41
N LEU A 83 7.24 -7.34 13.44
CA LEU A 83 8.14 -8.05 14.33
C LEU A 83 8.05 -7.45 15.75
N ARG A 84 8.53 -8.18 16.76
CA ARG A 84 8.58 -7.69 18.15
C ARG A 84 9.38 -6.40 18.33
N THR A 85 10.33 -6.14 17.44
CA THR A 85 11.13 -4.90 17.41
C THR A 85 10.35 -3.71 16.84
N GLY A 86 9.12 -3.92 16.35
CA GLY A 86 8.28 -2.92 15.71
C GLY A 86 8.53 -2.77 14.20
N GLY A 87 9.55 -3.41 13.64
CA GLY A 87 9.90 -3.34 12.22
C GLY A 87 9.31 -4.48 11.37
N TRP A 88 9.53 -4.39 10.06
CA TRP A 88 9.22 -5.43 9.08
C TRP A 88 10.51 -5.90 8.42
N GLY A 89 10.62 -7.19 8.14
CA GLY A 89 11.78 -7.77 7.48
C GLY A 89 11.36 -8.91 6.57
N GLU A 90 11.43 -8.68 5.26
CA GLU A 90 10.96 -9.63 4.26
C GLU A 90 12.13 -10.21 3.48
N SER A 91 12.14 -11.54 3.35
CA SER A 91 13.10 -12.24 2.51
C SER A 91 12.68 -12.20 1.04
N HIS A 92 13.64 -12.12 0.13
CA HIS A 92 13.42 -12.23 -1.32
C HIS A 92 12.73 -13.57 -1.72
N LEU A 93 12.87 -14.59 -0.89
CA LEU A 93 12.15 -15.86 -1.03
C LEU A 93 10.62 -15.68 -1.02
N SER A 94 10.12 -14.59 -0.44
CA SER A 94 8.68 -14.31 -0.38
C SER A 94 8.05 -14.22 -1.76
N SER A 95 8.77 -13.63 -2.72
CA SER A 95 8.32 -13.51 -4.10
C SER A 95 8.40 -14.83 -4.87
N ILE A 96 9.38 -15.68 -4.55
CA ILE A 96 9.55 -16.99 -5.19
C ILE A 96 8.47 -17.96 -4.69
N ASN A 97 8.25 -18.00 -3.38
CA ASN A 97 7.33 -18.94 -2.75
C ASN A 97 5.88 -18.44 -2.75
N LYS A 98 5.63 -17.20 -3.17
CA LYS A 98 4.32 -16.52 -3.09
C LYS A 98 3.71 -16.62 -1.69
N VAL A 99 4.57 -16.53 -0.67
CA VAL A 99 4.21 -16.54 0.73
C VAL A 99 5.15 -15.60 1.46
N TYR A 100 4.59 -14.69 2.25
CA TYR A 100 5.40 -13.79 3.08
C TYR A 100 6.35 -14.58 3.99
N THR A 101 7.65 -14.42 3.75
CA THR A 101 8.72 -15.11 4.47
C THR A 101 9.55 -14.06 5.20
N ASN A 102 9.59 -14.16 6.54
CA ASN A 102 10.45 -13.29 7.36
C ASN A 102 11.92 -13.49 7.00
N LEU A 103 12.73 -12.45 7.22
CA LEU A 103 14.19 -12.59 7.24
C LEU A 103 14.64 -13.52 8.36
N ASP A 104 15.72 -14.27 8.11
CA ASP A 104 16.30 -15.18 9.10
C ASP A 104 16.64 -14.46 10.41
N GLY A 105 16.21 -15.07 11.51
CA GLY A 105 16.37 -14.52 12.85
C GLY A 105 15.43 -13.36 13.16
N GLU A 106 14.30 -13.21 12.45
CA GLU A 106 13.29 -12.17 12.69
C GLU A 106 13.88 -10.76 12.67
N LYS A 107 14.84 -10.54 11.77
CA LYS A 107 15.51 -9.24 11.63
C LYS A 107 14.63 -8.27 10.87
N SER A 108 14.43 -7.08 11.41
CA SER A 108 13.82 -5.97 10.69
C SER A 108 14.76 -5.43 9.61
N ASN A 109 14.20 -5.07 8.46
CA ASN A 109 14.88 -4.38 7.39
C ASN A 109 14.35 -2.94 7.31
N LEU A 110 15.27 -1.96 7.16
CA LEU A 110 14.92 -0.55 7.14
C LEU A 110 13.95 -0.20 5.99
N VAL A 111 14.16 -0.79 4.82
CA VAL A 111 13.37 -0.53 3.61
C VAL A 111 11.98 -1.13 3.74
N ASN A 112 11.87 -2.40 4.17
CA ASN A 112 10.57 -3.04 4.40
C ASN A 112 9.77 -2.31 5.49
N THR A 113 10.44 -1.90 6.57
CA THR A 113 9.82 -1.11 7.64
C THR A 113 9.30 0.22 7.11
N SER A 114 10.10 0.92 6.30
CA SER A 114 9.69 2.20 5.70
C SER A 114 8.46 2.04 4.80
N TRP A 115 8.40 1.00 3.95
CA TRP A 115 7.24 0.76 3.10
C TRP A 115 5.99 0.38 3.89
N ALA A 116 6.12 -0.52 4.89
CA ALA A 116 5.01 -0.90 5.75
C ALA A 116 4.43 0.33 6.48
N MET A 117 5.32 1.15 7.06
CA MET A 117 4.90 2.40 7.70
C MET A 117 4.20 3.33 6.70
N LEU A 118 4.80 3.61 5.54
CA LEU A 118 4.18 4.46 4.51
C LEU A 118 2.79 3.99 4.12
N GLY A 119 2.60 2.67 3.93
CA GLY A 119 1.29 2.07 3.67
C GLY A 119 0.29 2.35 4.80
N LEU A 120 0.65 2.06 6.04
CA LEU A 120 -0.22 2.29 7.21
C LEU A 120 -0.57 3.79 7.36
N MET A 121 0.41 4.67 7.15
CA MET A 121 0.20 6.12 7.20
C MET A 121 -0.80 6.59 6.15
N LYS A 122 -0.66 6.06 4.93
CA LYS A 122 -1.50 6.43 3.78
C LYS A 122 -2.91 5.90 3.85
N ALA A 123 -3.09 4.71 4.43
CA ALA A 123 -4.41 4.15 4.70
C ALA A 123 -5.24 5.03 5.67
N GLY A 124 -4.61 5.95 6.40
CA GLY A 124 -5.26 6.80 7.40
C GLY A 124 -5.20 6.23 8.82
N GLN A 125 -4.32 5.25 9.09
CA GLN A 125 -4.17 4.70 10.44
C GLN A 125 -3.35 5.58 11.40
N VAL A 126 -2.61 6.59 10.91
CA VAL A 126 -1.78 7.46 11.77
C VAL A 126 -2.57 8.29 12.78
N SER A 127 -3.88 8.44 12.62
CA SER A 127 -4.72 9.14 13.58
C SER A 127 -5.29 8.27 14.72
N LEU A 128 -5.09 6.94 14.72
CA LEU A 128 -5.76 6.05 15.69
C LEU A 128 -4.84 5.44 16.75
N GLU A 129 -3.53 5.31 16.51
CA GLU A 129 -2.61 4.75 17.52
C GLU A 129 -2.06 5.77 18.54
N PHE A 130 -2.24 7.08 18.31
CA PHE A 130 -1.83 8.11 19.28
C PHE A 130 -2.92 8.53 20.29
N LYS A 131 -4.05 7.83 20.32
CA LYS A 131 -5.02 7.95 21.42
C LYS A 131 -4.78 6.83 22.42
N GLN A 132 -3.77 7.03 23.27
CA GLN A 132 -3.68 6.37 24.57
C GLN A 132 -4.14 7.35 25.66
#